data_AF-A0A256XT76-F1
#
_entry.id   AF-A0A256XT76-F1
#
_cell.length_a   1.000
_cell.length_b   1.000
_cell.length_c   1.000
_cell.angle_alpha   90.00
_cell.angle_beta   90.00
_cell.angle_gamma   90.00
#
_symmetry.space_group_name_H-M   'P 1'
#
loop_
_entity.id
_entity.type
_entity.pdbx_description
1 polymer ?
#
loop_
_entity_poly.entity_id
_entity_poly.type
_entity_poly.pdbx_seq_one_letter_code
_entity_poly.pdbx_strand_id
1 'polypeptide(L)' 'MITKEQVMEKLKEVIDPEIGMNIVEMKLIKEIKIKDFDIYVKMTLTSPFCPLAAFIVEDVKQKLKSIKGVKKVNVEVVF' A
#
# COMPACT_ATOMS: atom_id res chain seq x y z
N MET A 1 2.38 15.03 11.93
CA MET A 1 3.40 14.00 11.66
C MET A 1 2.66 12.77 11.15
N ILE A 2 3.09 12.15 10.05
CA ILE A 2 2.40 10.98 9.50
C ILE A 2 2.67 9.80 10.44
N THR A 3 1.61 9.15 10.93
CA THR A 3 1.73 7.99 11.81
C THR A 3 1.54 6.69 11.04
N LYS A 4 2.15 5.60 11.55
CA LYS A 4 1.97 4.26 11.00
C LYS A 4 0.50 3.84 11.02
N GLU A 5 -0.24 4.23 12.05
CA GLU A 5 -1.67 3.93 12.19
C GLU A 5 -2.49 4.53 11.04
N GLN A 6 -2.28 5.81 10.70
CA GLN A 6 -2.95 6.46 9.58
C GLN A 6 -2.68 5.76 8.24
N VAL A 7 -1.41 5.36 8.02
CA VAL A 7 -1.01 4.61 6.83
C VAL A 7 -1.71 3.24 6.81
N MET A 8 -1.76 2.55 7.94
CA MET A 8 -2.37 1.23 8.06
C MET A 8 -3.88 1.26 7.86
N GLU A 9 -4.57 2.29 8.37
CA GLU A 9 -6.00 2.53 8.09
C GLU A 9 -6.25 2.74 6.60
N LYS A 10 -5.43 3.55 5.93
CA LYS A 10 -5.56 3.75 4.47
C LYS A 10 -5.26 2.52 3.65
N LEU A 11 -4.31 1.69 4.08
CA LEU A 11 -4.01 0.42 3.42
C LEU A 11 -5.15 -0.60 3.57
N LYS A 12 -5.94 -0.55 4.66
CA LYS A 12 -7.12 -1.42 4.82
C LYS A 12 -8.25 -1.10 3.84
N GLU A 13 -8.31 0.13 3.34
CA GLU A 13 -9.27 0.51 2.30
C GLU A 13 -8.93 -0.09 0.93
N VAL A 14 -7.70 -0.57 0.74
CA VAL A 14 -7.27 -1.19 -0.51
C VAL A 14 -7.68 -2.65 -0.50
N ILE A 15 -8.64 -2.98 -1.36
CA ILE A 15 -9.23 -4.31 -1.50
C ILE A 15 -8.71 -4.96 -2.77
N ASP A 16 -8.30 -6.22 -2.67
CA ASP A 16 -8.00 -7.05 -3.82
C ASP A 16 -9.30 -7.40 -4.54
N PRO A 17 -9.50 -6.98 -5.80
CA PRO A 17 -10.75 -7.21 -6.53
C PRO A 17 -10.97 -8.67 -6.95
N GLU A 18 -9.94 -9.52 -6.90
CA GLU A 18 -10.03 -10.95 -7.21
C GLU A 18 -10.51 -11.74 -5.99
N ILE A 19 -9.94 -11.45 -4.83
CA ILE A 19 -10.22 -12.17 -3.57
C ILE A 19 -11.32 -11.49 -2.75
N GLY A 20 -11.56 -10.19 -2.94
CA GLY A 20 -12.51 -9.40 -2.15
C GLY A 20 -12.05 -9.11 -0.72
N MET A 21 -10.76 -9.28 -0.43
CA MET A 21 -10.16 -9.01 0.89
C MET A 21 -9.13 -7.90 0.82
N ASN A 22 -8.91 -7.21 1.94
CA ASN A 22 -7.91 -6.14 1.98
C ASN A 22 -6.48 -6.68 2.10
N ILE A 23 -5.54 -5.92 1.53
CA ILE A 23 -4.12 -6.30 1.45
C ILE A 23 -3.43 -6.39 2.83
N VAL A 24 -3.99 -5.77 3.86
CA VAL A 24 -3.47 -5.81 5.23
C VAL A 24 -3.86 -7.12 5.92
N GLU A 25 -5.13 -7.54 5.81
CA GLU A 25 -5.64 -8.81 6.34
C GLU A 25 -5.01 -10.00 5.63
N MET A 26 -4.81 -9.88 4.31
CA MET A 26 -4.07 -10.86 3.52
C MET A 26 -2.57 -10.92 3.84
N LYS A 27 -2.07 -10.06 4.75
CA LYS A 27 -0.65 -9.97 5.16
C LYS A 27 0.30 -9.77 3.98
N LEU A 28 -0.15 -9.04 2.95
CA LEU A 28 0.67 -8.73 1.78
C LEU A 28 1.69 -7.63 2.08
N ILE A 29 1.46 -6.82 3.12
CA ILE A 29 2.39 -5.77 3.53
C ILE A 29 3.54 -6.35 4.36
N LYS A 30 4.76 -6.26 3.83
CA LYS A 30 5.99 -6.75 4.48
C LYS A 30 6.64 -5.67 5.34
N GLU A 31 6.70 -4.45 4.83
CA GLU A 31 7.35 -3.34 5.53
C GLU A 31 6.66 -2.00 5.23
N ILE A 32 6.58 -1.14 6.25
CA ILE A 32 6.14 0.26 6.11
C ILE A 32 7.22 1.12 6.77
N LYS A 33 7.79 2.04 5.98
CA LYS A 33 8.76 3.04 6.45
C LYS A 33 8.18 4.42 6.19
N ILE A 34 8.18 5.25 7.22
CA ILE A 34 7.72 6.64 7.14
C ILE A 34 8.93 7.51 7.48
N LYS A 35 9.30 8.39 6.55
CA LYS A 35 10.42 9.31 6.72
C LYS A 35 9.91 10.72 6.42
N ASP A 36 9.69 11.51 7.47
CA ASP A 36 9.14 12.86 7.39
C ASP A 36 7.81 12.93 6.64
N PHE A 37 7.85 13.23 5.34
CA PHE A 37 6.70 13.39 4.44
C PHE A 37 6.64 12.30 3.35
N ASP A 38 7.56 11.34 3.39
CA ASP A 38 7.70 10.26 2.42
C ASP A 38 7.26 8.93 3.06
N ILE A 39 6.42 8.20 2.35
CA ILE A 39 5.99 6.84 2.74
C ILE A 39 6.61 5.84 1.78
N TYR A 40 7.23 4.82 2.33
CA TYR A 40 7.71 3.65 1.60
C TYR A 40 6.96 2.40 2.10
N VAL A 41 6.36 1.67 1.17
CA VAL A 41 5.65 0.42 1.45
C VAL A 41 6.29 -0.68 0.63
N LYS A 42 6.67 -1.76 1.31
CA LYS A 42 7.09 -3.02 0.70
C LYS A 42 5.97 -4.02 0.83
N MET A 43 5.50 -4.55 -0.30
CA MET A 43 4.46 -5.55 -0.33
C MET A 43 4.83 -6.73 -1.21
N THR A 44 4.19 -7.87 -0.97
CA THR A 44 4.32 -9.06 -1.78
C THR A 44 3.00 -9.37 -2.46
N LEU A 45 3.05 -9.81 -3.71
CA LEU A 45 1.87 -10.18 -4.49
C LEU A 45 2.02 -11.61 -4.96
N THR A 46 0.89 -12.32 -4.96
CA THR A 46 0.82 -13.75 -5.31
C THR A 46 1.16 -14.00 -6.79
N SER A 47 1.14 -12.98 -7.66
CA SER A 47 1.53 -13.12 -9.07
C SER A 47 2.19 -11.86 -9.66
N PRO A 48 3.44 -11.97 -10.20
CA PRO A 48 4.16 -10.85 -10.81
C PRO A 48 3.56 -10.31 -12.11
N PHE A 49 2.82 -11.14 -12.83
CA PHE A 49 2.30 -10.81 -14.17
C PHE A 49 0.81 -10.46 -14.19
N CYS A 50 0.15 -10.37 -13.03
CA CYS A 50 -1.28 -10.07 -13.00
C CYS A 50 -1.49 -8.57 -13.27
N PRO A 51 -2.32 -8.16 -14.24
CA PRO A 51 -2.65 -6.74 -14.46
C PRO A 51 -3.25 -6.07 -13.21
N LEU A 52 -3.89 -6.87 -12.34
CA LEU A 52 -4.43 -6.42 -11.05
C LEU A 52 -3.33 -5.98 -10.08
N ALA A 53 -2.12 -6.52 -10.18
CA ALA A 53 -1.00 -6.11 -9.32
C ALA A 53 -0.68 -4.62 -9.47
N ALA A 54 -0.63 -4.15 -10.72
CA ALA A 54 -0.41 -2.74 -11.01
C ALA A 54 -1.56 -1.87 -10.48
N PHE A 55 -2.79 -2.35 -10.60
CA PHE A 55 -3.98 -1.67 -10.09
C PHE A 55 -3.93 -1.51 -8.57
N ILE A 56 -3.61 -2.57 -7.82
CA ILE A 56 -3.47 -2.53 -6.36
C ILE A 56 -2.36 -1.57 -5.96
N VAL A 57 -1.21 -1.61 -6.63
CA VAL A 57 -0.08 -0.71 -6.34
C VAL A 57 -0.47 0.76 -6.57
N GLU A 58 -1.21 1.05 -7.64
CA GLU A 58 -1.71 2.38 -7.92
C GLU A 58 -2.74 2.84 -6.88
N ASP A 59 -3.67 1.97 -6.49
CA ASP A 59 -4.68 2.25 -5.46
C ASP A 59 -4.01 2.54 -4.10
N VAL A 60 -3.03 1.72 -3.69
CA VAL A 60 -2.19 1.98 -2.51
C VAL A 60 -1.55 3.36 -2.59
N LYS A 61 -0.90 3.69 -3.72
CA LYS A 61 -0.27 5.01 -3.89
C LYS A 61 -1.28 6.14 -3.75
N GLN A 62 -2.44 6.01 -4.36
CA GLN A 62 -3.48 7.03 -4.36
C GLN A 62 -4.03 7.23 -2.94
N LYS A 63 -4.38 6.15 -2.24
CA LYS A 63 -4.90 6.18 -0.87
C LYS A 63 -3.91 6.79 0.11
N LEU A 64 -2.63 6.42 0.01
CA LEU A 64 -1.58 6.96 0.86
C LEU A 64 -1.25 8.42 0.55
N LYS A 65 -1.29 8.81 -0.73
CA LYS A 65 -1.06 10.21 -1.15
C LYS A 65 -2.20 11.14 -0.72
N SER A 66 -3.38 10.59 -0.42
CA SER A 66 -4.51 11.34 0.14
C SER A 66 -4.31 11.71 1.62
N ILE A 67 -3.35 11.10 2.32
CA ILE A 67 -3.03 11.47 3.70
C ILE A 67 -2.41 12.87 3.72
N LYS A 68 -3.01 13.77 4.52
CA LYS A 68 -2.56 15.16 4.63
C LYS A 68 -1.12 15.23 5.12
N GLY A 69 -0.25 15.83 4.31
CA GLY A 69 1.18 15.97 4.59
C GLY A 69 2.08 14.98 3.84
N VAL A 70 1.52 13.98 3.15
CA VAL A 70 2.32 13.10 2.29
C VAL A 70 2.77 13.85 1.04
N LYS A 71 4.08 13.88 0.81
CA LYS A 71 4.69 14.42 -0.42
C LYS A 71 4.94 13.34 -1.46
N LYS A 72 5.43 12.18 -1.01
CA LYS A 72 5.82 11.08 -1.90
C LYS A 72 5.39 9.75 -1.31
N VAL A 73 4.92 8.87 -2.18
CA VAL A 73 4.64 7.48 -1.86
C VAL A 73 5.43 6.60 -2.80
N ASN A 74 6.23 5.71 -2.24
CA ASN A 74 6.95 4.70 -2.99
C ASN A 74 6.44 3.32 -2.57
N VAL A 75 6.08 2.50 -3.55
CA VAL A 75 5.56 1.15 -3.33
C VAL A 75 6.46 0.21 -4.09
N GLU A 76 7.09 -0.71 -3.35
CA GLU A 76 7.96 -1.74 -3.88
C GLU A 76 7.26 -3.09 -3.74
N VAL A 77 7.05 -3.76 -4.88
CA VAL A 77 6.55 -5.12 -4.90
C VAL A 77 7.73 -6.07 -4.93
N VAL A 78 7.77 -7.00 -3.99
CA VAL A 78 8.80 -8.05 -3.87
C VAL A 78 8.15 -9.44 -3.95
N PHE A 79 8.84 -10.37 -4.60
CA PHE A 79 8.39 -11.76 -4.79
C PHE A 79 9.20 -12.70 -3.89
#